data_AF-A0A3N0Y8C3-F1
#
_entry.id   AF-A0A3N0Y8C3-F1
#
_cell.length_a   1.000
_cell.length_b   1.000
_cell.length_c   1.000
_cell.angle_alpha   90.00
_cell.angle_beta   90.00
_cell.angle_gamma   90.00
#
_symmetry.space_group_name_H-M   'P 1'
#
loop_
_entity.id
_entity.type
_entity.pdbx_description
1 polymer ?
#
loop_
_entity_poly.entity_id
_entity_poly.type
_entity_poly.pdbx_seq_one_letter_code
_entity_poly.pdbx_strand_id
1 'polypeptide(L)'
;MQQQEKTTSVHDADPWLANASSASASGQQDADNINEVRASMFVKGMTTERLPPTRDALYFHIQCSHFQALVWRQAHLQQPVLPPLETMGWKTEGNSLIPQLMSLPPVPDACEE
;
A
#
# COMPACT_ATOMS: atom_id res chain seq x y z
N MET A 1 29.25 36.37 23.76
CA MET A 1 28.12 35.80 24.52
C MET A 1 27.71 34.51 23.85
N GLN A 2 27.30 33.55 24.67
CA GLN A 2 27.19 32.12 24.38
C GLN A 2 26.09 31.79 23.35
N GLN A 3 26.32 30.69 22.64
CA GLN A 3 25.37 30.01 21.75
C GLN A 3 24.16 29.49 22.55
N GLN A 4 23.03 29.32 21.87
CA GLN A 4 22.07 28.28 22.26
C GLN A 4 21.61 27.54 21.00
N GLU A 5 22.21 26.39 20.79
CA GLU A 5 21.78 25.34 19.87
C GLU A 5 20.48 24.73 20.42
N LYS A 6 19.40 24.83 19.65
CA LYS A 6 18.13 24.20 20.00
C LYS A 6 18.22 22.72 19.66
N THR A 7 18.54 21.92 20.66
CA THR A 7 18.48 20.46 20.61
C THR A 7 17.01 20.03 20.51
N THR A 8 16.60 19.54 19.34
CA THR A 8 15.29 18.91 19.17
C THR A 8 15.38 17.50 19.74
N SER A 9 14.65 17.29 20.82
CA SER A 9 14.51 16.04 21.58
C SER A 9 13.95 14.90 20.72
N VAL A 10 14.40 13.68 20.98
CA VAL A 10 14.06 12.41 20.29
C VAL A 10 12.62 11.93 20.60
N HIS A 11 11.68 12.85 20.85
CA HIS A 11 10.32 12.53 21.29
C HIS A 11 9.19 12.97 20.36
N ASP A 12 9.49 13.44 19.16
CA ASP A 12 8.47 13.62 18.12
C ASP A 12 8.20 12.27 17.44
N ALA A 13 7.60 11.34 18.18
CA ALA A 13 7.01 10.15 17.60
C ALA A 13 5.87 10.59 16.68
N ASP A 14 5.97 10.20 15.41
CA ASP A 14 5.04 10.55 14.35
C ASP A 14 3.60 10.18 14.77
N PRO A 15 2.68 11.13 14.96
CA PRO A 15 1.33 10.87 15.51
C PRO A 15 0.51 9.91 14.64
N TRP A 16 0.94 9.65 13.41
CA TRP A 16 0.36 8.65 12.51
C TRP A 16 0.65 7.18 12.88
N LEU A 17 1.62 6.90 13.76
CA LEU A 17 1.95 5.52 14.16
C LEU A 17 1.18 5.06 15.41
N ALA A 18 0.56 5.97 16.16
CA ALA A 18 -0.05 5.66 17.46
C ALA A 18 -1.45 5.02 17.38
N ASN A 19 -2.11 5.07 16.22
CA ASN A 19 -3.53 4.68 16.06
C ASN A 19 -3.75 3.35 15.32
N ALA A 20 -2.69 2.65 14.90
CA ALA A 20 -2.82 1.42 14.12
C ALA A 20 -3.25 0.18 14.94
N SER A 21 -3.37 0.28 16.26
CA SER A 21 -3.54 -0.90 17.15
C SER A 21 -4.97 -1.16 17.67
N SER A 22 -6.02 -0.48 17.19
CA SER A 22 -7.37 -0.66 17.78
C SER A 22 -8.49 -0.89 16.78
N ALA A 23 -8.33 -1.89 15.90
CA ALA A 23 -9.45 -2.45 15.15
C ALA A 23 -9.43 -3.98 15.21
N SER A 24 -9.80 -4.56 16.36
CA SER A 24 -10.15 -5.98 16.41
C SER A 24 -11.56 -6.17 15.85
N ALA A 25 -11.63 -6.49 14.55
CA ALA A 25 -12.81 -7.15 13.99
C ALA A 25 -12.87 -8.57 14.57
N SER A 26 -13.91 -8.86 15.34
CA SER A 26 -14.15 -10.14 15.99
C SER A 26 -14.23 -11.28 14.96
N GLY A 27 -13.28 -12.22 15.00
CA GLY A 27 -13.33 -13.50 14.27
C GLY A 27 -12.18 -13.79 13.30
N GLN A 28 -11.13 -12.98 13.24
CA GLN A 28 -9.99 -13.23 12.35
C GLN A 28 -9.08 -14.32 12.94
N GLN A 29 -8.95 -15.46 12.26
CA GLN A 29 -7.80 -16.34 12.48
C GLN A 29 -6.56 -15.60 11.99
N ASP A 30 -5.43 -15.72 12.71
CA ASP A 30 -4.12 -15.25 12.25
C ASP A 30 -3.77 -16.03 10.98
N ALA A 31 -4.13 -15.48 9.83
CA ALA A 31 -3.87 -16.08 8.53
C ALA A 31 -2.85 -15.22 7.80
N ASP A 32 -1.66 -15.77 7.60
CA ASP A 32 -0.55 -15.13 6.88
C ASP A 32 -0.79 -15.02 5.36
N ASN A 33 -1.95 -15.50 4.89
CA ASN A 33 -2.32 -15.53 3.49
C ASN A 33 -3.65 -14.82 3.25
N ILE A 34 -3.58 -13.65 2.61
CA ILE A 34 -4.77 -12.86 2.28
C ILE A 34 -5.78 -13.58 1.39
N ASN A 35 -5.35 -14.52 0.56
CA ASN A 35 -6.28 -15.29 -0.26
C ASN A 35 -7.16 -16.20 0.62
N GLU A 36 -6.61 -16.78 1.68
CA GLU A 36 -7.36 -17.62 2.62
C GLU A 36 -8.35 -16.78 3.44
N VAL A 37 -7.92 -15.61 3.91
CA VAL A 37 -8.79 -14.65 4.59
C VAL A 37 -9.95 -14.25 3.67
N ARG A 38 -9.64 -13.84 2.43
CA ARG A 38 -10.67 -13.48 1.44
C ARG A 38 -11.61 -14.65 1.15
N ALA A 39 -11.08 -15.86 1.02
CA ALA A 39 -11.90 -17.04 0.80
C ALA A 39 -12.90 -17.25 1.94
N SER A 40 -12.42 -17.22 3.19
CA SER A 40 -13.24 -17.43 4.37
C SER A 40 -14.37 -16.40 4.52
N MET A 41 -14.11 -15.15 4.12
CA MET A 41 -15.06 -14.05 4.26
C MET A 41 -16.10 -14.01 3.13
N PHE A 42 -15.72 -14.33 1.89
CA PHE A 42 -16.53 -14.02 0.71
C PHE A 42 -16.86 -15.20 -0.19
N VAL A 43 -16.24 -16.38 -0.02
CA VAL A 43 -16.58 -17.56 -0.84
C VAL A 43 -17.93 -18.14 -0.37
N LYS A 44 -19.01 -17.67 -0.99
CA LYS A 44 -20.27 -18.42 -1.10
C LYS A 44 -20.46 -18.82 -2.57
N GLY A 45 -19.87 -19.95 -2.96
CA GLY A 45 -20.07 -20.53 -4.29
C GLY A 45 -19.20 -19.96 -5.42
N MET A 46 -18.20 -19.12 -5.14
CA MET A 46 -17.24 -18.61 -6.13
C MET A 46 -15.81 -19.04 -5.81
N THR A 47 -14.94 -19.15 -6.82
CA THR A 47 -13.51 -19.40 -6.60
C THR A 47 -12.83 -18.14 -6.07
N THR A 48 -11.89 -18.31 -5.14
CA THR A 48 -11.17 -17.21 -4.47
C THR A 48 -10.48 -16.26 -5.45
N GLU A 49 -10.05 -16.76 -6.61
CA GLU A 49 -9.42 -15.99 -7.68
C GLU A 49 -10.37 -14.94 -8.29
N ARG A 50 -11.68 -15.14 -8.21
CA ARG A 50 -12.71 -14.22 -8.74
C ARG A 50 -13.11 -13.12 -7.75
N LEU A 51 -12.66 -13.17 -6.51
CA LEU A 51 -13.00 -12.15 -5.50
C LEU A 51 -12.11 -10.91 -5.66
N PRO A 52 -12.63 -9.70 -5.88
CA PRO A 52 -11.81 -8.49 -5.86
C PRO A 52 -11.54 -7.99 -4.43
N PRO A 53 -10.42 -7.25 -4.19
CA PRO A 53 -9.19 -7.22 -4.99
C PRO A 53 -8.34 -8.47 -4.74
N THR A 54 -7.66 -8.96 -5.78
CA THR A 54 -6.71 -10.08 -5.65
C THR A 54 -5.50 -9.70 -4.80
N ARG A 55 -4.74 -10.68 -4.30
CA ARG A 55 -3.47 -10.43 -3.60
C ARG A 55 -2.52 -9.55 -4.43
N ASP A 56 -2.48 -9.78 -5.74
CA ASP A 56 -1.70 -9.01 -6.70
C ASP A 56 -2.15 -7.53 -6.73
N ALA A 57 -3.46 -7.29 -6.89
CA ALA A 57 -4.01 -5.94 -6.87
C ALA A 57 -3.77 -5.21 -5.53
N LEU A 58 -3.89 -5.91 -4.40
CA LEU A 58 -3.57 -5.32 -3.10
C LEU A 58 -2.09 -4.95 -2.99
N TYR A 59 -1.19 -5.85 -3.40
CA TYR A 59 0.24 -5.59 -3.36
C TYR A 59 0.58 -4.30 -4.11
N PHE A 60 0.09 -4.16 -5.33
CA PHE A 60 0.32 -2.97 -6.15
C PHE A 60 -0.29 -1.69 -5.57
N HIS A 61 -1.48 -1.77 -4.96
CA HIS A 61 -2.08 -0.62 -4.27
C HIS A 61 -1.24 -0.16 -3.08
N ILE A 62 -0.75 -1.08 -2.25
CA ILE A 62 0.12 -0.76 -1.13
C ILE A 62 1.39 -0.07 -1.62
N GLN A 63 2.03 -0.60 -2.66
CA GLN A 63 3.24 0.00 -3.23
C GLN A 63 2.96 1.41 -3.79
N CYS A 64 1.88 1.60 -4.55
CA CYS A 64 1.49 2.90 -5.08
C CYS A 64 1.30 3.94 -3.97
N SER A 65 0.52 3.61 -2.94
CA SER A 65 0.23 4.50 -1.82
C SER A 65 1.49 4.79 -0.98
N HIS A 66 2.33 3.78 -0.76
CA HIS A 66 3.61 3.95 -0.07
C HIS A 66 4.49 4.96 -0.81
N PHE A 67 4.63 4.81 -2.14
CA PHE A 67 5.44 5.72 -2.94
C PHE A 67 4.92 7.15 -2.91
N GLN A 68 3.61 7.35 -3.03
CA GLN A 68 3.00 8.67 -2.93
C GLN A 68 3.31 9.32 -1.57
N ALA A 69 3.18 8.56 -0.48
CA ALA A 69 3.52 9.06 0.85
C ALA A 69 5.02 9.45 0.95
N LEU A 70 5.93 8.65 0.37
CA LEU A 70 7.36 8.98 0.33
C LEU A 70 7.65 10.27 -0.43
N VAL A 71 6.99 10.47 -1.58
CA VAL A 71 7.11 11.70 -2.38
C VAL A 71 6.64 12.90 -1.56
N TRP A 72 5.46 12.82 -0.97
CA TRP A 72 4.89 13.91 -0.18
C TRP A 72 5.73 14.25 1.06
N ARG A 73 6.25 13.24 1.76
CA ARG A 73 7.13 13.43 2.91
C ARG A 73 8.41 14.18 2.54
N GLN A 74 8.89 14.02 1.31
CA GLN A 74 10.12 14.63 0.80
C GLN A 74 9.87 15.85 -0.10
N ALA A 75 8.63 16.31 -0.25
CA ALA A 75 8.28 17.39 -1.18
C ALA A 75 8.95 18.76 -0.86
N HIS A 76 9.49 18.91 0.35
CA HIS A 76 10.22 20.09 0.78
C HIS A 76 11.70 20.09 0.36
N LEU A 77 12.24 18.96 -0.11
CA LEU A 77 13.62 18.83 -0.55
C LEU A 77 13.73 19.23 -2.02
N GLN A 78 14.77 19.99 -2.38
CA GLN A 78 15.04 20.35 -3.78
C GLN A 78 15.37 19.11 -4.64
N GLN A 79 16.02 18.11 -4.04
CA GLN A 79 16.38 16.85 -4.69
C GLN A 79 16.02 15.69 -3.74
N PRO A 80 14.77 15.21 -3.77
CA PRO A 80 14.35 14.08 -2.95
C PRO A 80 15.01 12.79 -3.43
N VAL A 81 15.41 11.93 -2.49
CA VAL A 81 15.97 10.61 -2.81
C VAL A 81 14.81 9.62 -2.77
N LEU A 82 14.39 9.17 -3.96
CA LEU A 82 13.27 8.26 -4.13
C LEU A 82 13.76 6.86 -4.54
N PRO A 83 13.09 5.79 -4.08
CA PRO A 83 13.35 4.44 -4.55
C PRO A 83 13.00 4.29 -6.04
N PRO A 84 13.54 3.25 -6.73
CA PRO A 84 13.21 2.97 -8.13
C PRO A 84 11.70 2.77 -8.34
N LEU A 85 11.16 3.35 -9.40
CA LEU A 85 9.72 3.37 -9.69
C LEU A 85 9.16 1.95 -9.90
N GLU A 86 9.94 1.09 -10.54
CA GLU A 86 9.59 -0.29 -10.88
C GLU A 86 9.37 -1.15 -9.62
N THR A 87 10.01 -0.77 -8.51
CA THR A 87 9.85 -1.46 -7.22
C THR A 87 8.64 -0.97 -6.42
N MET A 88 8.00 0.10 -6.88
CA MET A 88 7.03 0.89 -6.11
C MET A 88 5.64 0.89 -6.74
N GLY A 89 5.37 -0.05 -7.65
CA GLY A 89 4.06 -0.17 -8.30
C GLY A 89 3.77 0.97 -9.28
N TRP A 90 4.80 1.60 -9.85
CA TRP A 90 4.64 2.61 -10.89
C TRP A 90 5.33 2.15 -12.17
N LYS A 91 4.78 2.57 -13.31
CA LYS A 91 5.36 2.34 -14.63
C LYS A 91 5.37 3.62 -15.45
N THR A 92 6.34 3.71 -16.36
CA THR A 92 6.44 4.82 -17.31
C THR A 92 5.75 4.42 -18.60
N GLU A 93 4.75 5.20 -19.01
CA GLU A 93 4.12 5.09 -20.31
C GLU A 93 4.34 6.39 -21.10
N GLY A 94 5.22 6.32 -22.10
CA GLY A 94 5.69 7.49 -22.82
C GLY A 94 6.39 8.47 -21.88
N ASN A 95 5.78 9.66 -21.70
CA ASN A 95 6.30 10.71 -20.82
C ASN A 95 5.48 10.88 -19.53
N SER A 96 4.64 9.90 -19.22
CA SER A 96 3.76 9.91 -18.05
C SER A 96 4.14 8.78 -17.09
N LEU A 97 4.09 9.09 -15.79
CA LEU A 97 4.20 8.12 -14.73
C LEU A 97 2.79 7.68 -14.32
N ILE A 98 2.48 6.39 -14.45
CA ILE A 98 1.16 5.86 -14.12
C ILE A 98 1.26 4.72 -13.11
N PRO A 99 0.26 4.58 -12.22
CA PRO A 99 0.25 3.50 -11.26
C PRO A 99 0.01 2.16 -11.97
N GLN A 100 0.83 1.18 -11.65
CA GLN A 100 0.56 -0.21 -11.98
C GLN A 100 -0.42 -0.73 -10.94
N LEU A 101 -1.68 -0.97 -11.36
CA LEU A 101 -2.75 -1.38 -10.44
C LEU A 101 -2.76 -2.88 -10.16
N MET A 102 -2.29 -3.67 -11.13
CA MET A 102 -2.17 -5.13 -11.08
C MET A 102 -1.22 -5.58 -12.19
N SER A 103 -0.65 -6.78 -12.05
CA SER A 103 0.16 -7.45 -13.09
C SER A 103 -0.63 -8.53 -13.83
N LEU A 104 -1.65 -9.08 -13.17
CA LEU A 104 -2.55 -10.07 -13.76
C LEU A 104 -3.57 -9.37 -14.68
N PRO A 105 -4.01 -10.03 -15.77
CA PRO A 105 -5.10 -9.49 -16.56
C PRO A 105 -6.35 -9.32 -15.67
N PRO A 106 -7.20 -8.32 -15.96
CA PRO A 106 -8.51 -8.25 -15.35
C PRO A 106 -9.23 -9.59 -15.57
N VAL A 107 -10.14 -9.93 -14.66
CA VAL A 107 -10.94 -11.15 -14.77
C VAL A 107 -11.54 -11.21 -16.18
N PRO A 108 -11.34 -12.32 -16.95
CA PRO A 108 -11.80 -12.38 -18.32
C PRO A 108 -13.31 -12.12 -18.42
N ASP A 109 -13.74 -11.45 -19.50
CA ASP A 109 -15.16 -11.20 -19.83
C ASP A 109 -16.03 -12.49 -19.86
N ALA A 110 -15.40 -13.67 -19.82
CA ALA A 110 -16.06 -14.98 -19.69
C ALA A 110 -16.72 -15.22 -18.32
N CYS A 111 -16.68 -14.27 -17.39
CA CYS A 111 -17.60 -14.24 -16.27
C CYS A 111 -18.91 -13.61 -16.76
N GLU A 112 -19.82 -14.44 -17.28
CA GLU A 112 -21.21 -14.02 -17.44
C GLU A 112 -21.79 -13.73 -16.03
N GLU A 113 -22.44 -12.58 -15.90
CA GLU A 113 -23.06 -12.06 -14.67
C GLU A 113 -24.24 -12.93 -14.20
#